data_AF-A0A2C6VHI9-F1
#
_entry.id   AF-A0A2C6VHI9-F1
#
_cell.length_a   1.000
_cell.length_b   1.000
_cell.length_c   1.000
_cell.angle_alpha   90.00
_cell.angle_beta   90.00
_cell.angle_gamma   90.00
#
_symmetry.space_group_name_H-M   'P 1'
#
loop_
_entity.id
_entity.type
_entity.pdbx_description
1 polymer ?
#
loop_
_entity_poly.entity_id
_entity_poly.type
_entity_poly.pdbx_seq_one_letter_code
_entity_poly.pdbx_strand_id
1 'polypeptide(L)'
;MIPSSSLHTIFSSNFVEDGNWIDDIASFIVHPIGALILTCIIFLGFLYQLYSNKINIVGIISTIALLIFFLGFFVKGDVNFYSVILFAVGVLLVIIELFVVGAIIGIIGMAFIIFSIITLGDDLIFMIANVVFALILSIIEWVILVKIFKRKIPFLDKVVLKDSTNAEAGYTSHEDRSHLVGQTATTATDLRPAGIISFNNERIDAVSDGSFILRNKPVTILEVEGTRVVVREIES
;
A
#
# COMPACT_ATOMS: atom_id res chain seq x y z
N MET A 1 -44.05 -24.59 34.10
CA MET A 1 -43.03 -25.27 33.29
C MET A 1 -43.52 -25.20 31.86
N ILE A 2 -43.06 -24.22 31.09
CA ILE A 2 -43.51 -23.95 29.72
C ILE A 2 -42.69 -24.85 28.79
N PRO A 3 -43.29 -25.55 27.81
CA PRO A 3 -42.55 -26.46 26.94
C PRO A 3 -41.58 -25.65 26.06
N SER A 4 -40.32 -26.09 25.97
CA SER A 4 -39.25 -25.45 25.20
C SER A 4 -39.44 -25.47 23.68
N SER A 5 -40.54 -26.04 23.17
CA SER A 5 -40.85 -26.14 21.75
C SER A 5 -41.58 -24.92 21.16
N SER A 6 -42.16 -24.05 21.98
CA SER A 6 -43.00 -22.95 21.48
C SER A 6 -42.21 -21.75 20.96
N LEU A 7 -40.97 -21.52 21.41
CA LEU A 7 -40.17 -20.37 20.96
C LEU A 7 -39.53 -20.62 19.58
N HIS A 8 -39.09 -21.84 19.29
CA HIS A 8 -38.60 -22.19 17.95
C HIS A 8 -39.72 -22.15 16.91
N THR A 9 -40.94 -22.59 17.28
CA THR A 9 -42.08 -22.60 16.36
C THR A 9 -42.63 -21.20 16.10
N ILE A 10 -42.63 -20.29 17.09
CA ILE A 10 -43.08 -18.90 16.90
C ILE A 10 -42.04 -18.08 16.11
N PHE A 11 -40.74 -18.38 16.24
CA PHE A 11 -39.70 -17.74 15.44
C PHE A 11 -39.67 -18.28 13.99
N SER A 12 -40.00 -19.55 13.77
CA SER A 12 -40.12 -20.11 12.42
C SER A 12 -41.43 -19.73 11.72
N SER A 13 -42.55 -19.52 12.43
CA SER A 13 -43.85 -19.28 11.78
C SER A 13 -44.04 -17.85 11.27
N ASN A 14 -43.32 -16.87 11.82
CA ASN A 14 -43.49 -15.46 11.44
C ASN A 14 -42.55 -14.98 10.31
N PHE A 15 -41.60 -15.81 9.86
CA PHE A 15 -40.69 -15.48 8.74
C PHE A 15 -40.97 -16.30 7.46
N VAL A 16 -41.94 -17.21 7.49
CA VAL A 16 -42.17 -18.18 6.40
C VAL A 16 -43.20 -17.70 5.36
N GLU A 17 -43.99 -16.65 5.63
CA GLU A 17 -44.93 -16.12 4.62
C GLU A 17 -44.34 -15.03 3.69
N ASP A 18 -43.25 -14.35 4.08
CA ASP A 18 -42.55 -13.35 3.24
C ASP A 18 -41.32 -13.92 2.48
N GLY A 19 -41.15 -15.26 2.49
CA GLY A 19 -39.88 -15.95 2.24
C GLY A 19 -39.50 -16.25 0.78
N ASN A 20 -40.38 -16.09 -0.22
CA ASN A 20 -40.05 -16.50 -1.60
C ASN A 20 -38.91 -15.68 -2.22
N TRP A 21 -38.96 -14.35 -2.12
CA TRP A 21 -38.02 -13.48 -2.84
C TRP A 21 -36.60 -13.53 -2.26
N ILE A 22 -36.44 -13.69 -0.94
CA ILE A 22 -35.14 -13.83 -0.29
C ILE A 22 -34.49 -15.16 -0.70
N ASP A 23 -35.29 -16.23 -0.74
CA ASP A 23 -34.81 -17.55 -1.09
C ASP A 23 -34.52 -17.69 -2.59
N ASP A 24 -35.29 -16.98 -3.44
CA ASP A 24 -35.03 -16.80 -4.87
C ASP A 24 -33.72 -16.04 -5.10
N ILE A 25 -33.48 -14.94 -4.39
CA ILE A 25 -32.23 -14.17 -4.48
C ILE A 25 -31.05 -15.00 -3.99
N ALA A 26 -31.18 -15.70 -2.87
CA ALA A 26 -30.15 -16.60 -2.37
C ALA A 26 -29.85 -17.72 -3.37
N SER A 27 -30.88 -18.27 -4.03
CA SER A 27 -30.70 -19.30 -5.06
C SER A 27 -29.91 -18.77 -6.25
N PHE A 28 -30.15 -17.52 -6.66
CA PHE A 28 -29.39 -16.87 -7.72
C PHE A 28 -27.93 -16.61 -7.32
N ILE A 29 -27.69 -16.21 -6.07
CA ILE A 29 -26.34 -15.94 -5.54
C ILE A 29 -25.51 -17.24 -5.49
N VAL A 30 -26.11 -18.33 -5.00
CA VAL A 30 -25.44 -19.63 -4.87
C VAL A 30 -25.34 -20.35 -6.21
N HIS A 31 -26.15 -19.99 -7.21
CA HIS A 31 -26.07 -20.54 -8.56
C HIS A 31 -24.66 -20.39 -9.15
N PRO A 32 -24.18 -21.36 -9.97
CA PRO A 32 -22.82 -21.37 -10.45
C PRO A 32 -22.29 -20.07 -11.07
N ILE A 33 -23.14 -19.40 -11.85
CA ILE A 33 -22.78 -18.15 -12.50
C ILE A 33 -22.80 -16.97 -11.51
N GLY A 34 -23.77 -16.95 -10.58
CA GLY A 34 -23.89 -15.89 -9.57
C GLY A 34 -22.69 -15.88 -8.63
N ALA A 35 -22.37 -17.05 -8.06
CA ALA A 35 -21.24 -17.21 -7.15
C ALA A 35 -19.91 -16.86 -7.83
N LEU A 36 -19.73 -17.24 -9.11
CA LEU A 36 -18.57 -16.86 -9.90
C LEU A 36 -18.45 -15.34 -10.06
N ILE A 37 -19.53 -14.67 -10.47
CA ILE A 37 -19.54 -13.21 -10.67
C ILE A 37 -19.21 -12.50 -9.36
N LEU A 38 -19.83 -12.90 -8.25
CA LEU A 38 -19.55 -12.30 -6.94
C LEU A 38 -18.09 -12.54 -6.52
N THR A 39 -17.58 -13.76 -6.68
CA THR A 39 -16.17 -14.09 -6.36
C THR A 39 -15.21 -13.22 -7.16
N CYS A 40 -15.46 -13.01 -8.46
CA CYS A 40 -14.67 -12.10 -9.29
C CYS A 40 -14.73 -10.65 -8.77
N ILE A 41 -15.93 -10.11 -8.49
CA ILE A 41 -16.09 -8.74 -7.98
C ILE A 41 -15.33 -8.55 -6.66
N ILE A 42 -15.36 -9.55 -5.78
CA ILE A 42 -14.64 -9.55 -4.51
C ILE A 42 -13.13 -9.48 -4.76
N PHE A 43 -12.57 -10.44 -5.49
CA PHE A 43 -11.12 -10.55 -5.67
C PHE A 43 -10.55 -9.35 -6.46
N LEU A 44 -11.16 -9.01 -7.60
CA LEU A 44 -10.68 -7.92 -8.45
C LEU A 44 -10.81 -6.58 -7.73
N GLY A 45 -11.96 -6.30 -7.13
CA GLY A 45 -12.14 -4.99 -6.50
C GLY A 45 -11.35 -4.82 -5.20
N PHE A 46 -11.10 -5.89 -4.42
CA PHE A 46 -10.15 -5.81 -3.30
C PHE A 46 -8.69 -5.63 -3.78
N LEU A 47 -8.30 -6.30 -4.87
CA LEU A 47 -6.99 -6.08 -5.50
C LEU A 47 -6.84 -4.62 -5.94
N TYR A 48 -7.83 -4.07 -6.65
CA TYR A 48 -7.84 -2.66 -7.05
C TYR A 48 -7.77 -1.71 -5.85
N GLN A 49 -8.51 -2.03 -4.78
CA GLN A 49 -8.55 -1.26 -3.55
C GLN A 49 -7.18 -1.23 -2.86
N LEU A 50 -6.38 -2.31 -2.94
CA LEU A 50 -5.02 -2.35 -2.38
C LEU A 50 -4.08 -1.33 -3.03
N TYR A 51 -4.26 -1.05 -4.32
CA TYR A 51 -3.50 -0.03 -5.06
C TYR A 51 -4.07 1.39 -4.92
N SER A 52 -5.12 1.59 -4.13
CA SER A 52 -5.79 2.88 -3.97
C SER A 52 -5.47 3.53 -2.61
N ASN A 53 -5.16 4.84 -2.62
CA ASN A 53 -4.78 5.57 -1.40
C ASN A 53 -5.92 5.75 -0.39
N LYS A 54 -7.17 5.64 -0.83
CA LYS A 54 -8.38 5.81 -0.03
C LYS A 54 -9.38 4.71 -0.38
N ILE A 55 -10.30 4.42 0.53
CA ILE A 55 -11.46 3.58 0.23
C ILE A 55 -12.24 4.27 -0.90
N ASN A 56 -12.36 3.58 -2.02
CA ASN A 56 -13.06 4.06 -3.20
C ASN A 56 -14.37 3.28 -3.38
N ILE A 57 -15.16 3.67 -4.38
CA ILE A 57 -16.44 3.01 -4.68
C ILE A 57 -16.24 1.52 -4.99
N VAL A 58 -15.14 1.16 -5.66
CA VAL A 58 -14.82 -0.24 -5.98
C VAL A 58 -14.64 -1.08 -4.72
N GLY A 59 -13.90 -0.59 -3.73
CA GLY A 59 -13.73 -1.29 -2.45
C GLY A 59 -15.04 -1.44 -1.66
N ILE A 60 -15.92 -0.43 -1.71
CA ILE A 60 -17.26 -0.51 -1.11
C ILE A 60 -18.10 -1.58 -1.82
N ILE A 61 -18.09 -1.60 -3.15
CA ILE A 61 -18.79 -2.62 -3.95
C ILE A 61 -18.28 -4.02 -3.62
N SER A 62 -16.96 -4.23 -3.53
CA SER A 62 -16.41 -5.54 -3.17
C SER A 62 -16.76 -5.97 -1.75
N THR A 63 -16.82 -5.04 -0.80
CA THR A 63 -17.23 -5.32 0.58
C THR A 63 -18.72 -5.71 0.63
N ILE A 64 -19.58 -5.02 -0.12
CA ILE A 64 -21.01 -5.36 -0.22
C ILE A 64 -21.18 -6.72 -0.92
N ALA A 65 -20.46 -6.96 -2.02
CA ALA A 65 -20.49 -8.23 -2.73
C ALA A 65 -20.04 -9.39 -1.82
N LEU A 66 -19.01 -9.19 -1.01
CA LEU A 66 -18.56 -10.16 -0.02
C LEU A 66 -19.65 -10.48 1.01
N LEU A 67 -20.32 -9.45 1.52
CA LEU A 67 -21.42 -9.62 2.48
C LEU A 67 -22.61 -10.37 1.85
N ILE A 68 -22.99 -10.02 0.62
CA ILE A 68 -24.05 -10.70 -0.12
C ILE A 68 -23.68 -12.16 -0.42
N PHE A 69 -22.42 -12.43 -0.77
CA PHE A 69 -21.91 -13.78 -1.03
C PHE A 69 -22.10 -14.67 0.20
N PHE A 70 -21.58 -14.27 1.36
CA PHE A 70 -21.76 -15.03 2.60
C PHE A 70 -23.22 -15.16 3.03
N LEU A 71 -24.03 -14.11 2.88
CA LEU A 71 -25.46 -14.19 3.19
C LEU A 71 -26.21 -15.17 2.26
N GLY A 72 -25.87 -15.23 0.98
CA GLY A 72 -26.47 -16.17 0.03
C GLY A 72 -26.28 -17.62 0.45
N PHE A 73 -25.05 -18.00 0.81
CA PHE A 73 -24.78 -19.33 1.35
C PHE A 73 -25.45 -19.55 2.71
N PHE A 74 -25.51 -18.52 3.56
CA PHE A 74 -26.12 -18.65 4.90
C PHE A 74 -27.62 -18.94 4.81
N VAL A 75 -28.33 -18.27 3.89
CA VAL A 75 -29.76 -18.50 3.65
C VAL A 75 -29.99 -19.91 3.08
N LYS A 76 -29.11 -20.41 2.20
CA LYS A 76 -29.21 -21.76 1.65
C LYS A 76 -28.86 -22.87 2.65
N GLY A 77 -28.26 -22.53 3.79
CA GLY A 77 -27.92 -23.49 4.84
C GLY A 77 -26.63 -24.27 4.58
N ASP A 78 -25.91 -23.95 3.51
CA ASP A 78 -24.66 -24.64 3.11
C ASP A 78 -23.43 -24.13 3.89
N VAL A 79 -23.61 -23.10 4.75
CA VAL A 79 -22.49 -22.45 5.45
C VAL A 79 -22.00 -23.30 6.62
N ASN A 80 -20.74 -23.71 6.48
CA ASN A 80 -19.96 -24.24 7.57
C ASN A 80 -19.46 -23.14 8.53
N PHE A 81 -19.71 -23.30 9.83
CA PHE A 81 -19.27 -22.31 10.84
C PHE A 81 -17.75 -22.13 10.88
N TYR A 82 -16.98 -23.22 10.62
CA TYR A 82 -15.53 -23.13 10.56
C TYR A 82 -15.05 -22.27 9.39
N SER A 83 -15.75 -22.28 8.26
CA SER A 83 -15.39 -21.47 7.08
C SER A 83 -15.53 -19.99 7.39
N VAL A 84 -16.58 -19.58 8.10
CA VAL A 84 -16.77 -18.18 8.54
C VAL A 84 -15.68 -17.73 9.52
N ILE A 85 -15.35 -18.56 10.52
CA ILE A 85 -14.26 -18.27 11.46
C ILE A 85 -12.93 -18.15 10.71
N LEU A 86 -12.64 -19.09 9.82
CA LEU A 86 -11.40 -19.10 9.05
C LEU A 86 -11.28 -17.87 8.15
N PHE A 87 -12.40 -17.42 7.56
CA PHE A 87 -12.46 -16.17 6.81
C PHE A 87 -12.06 -14.98 7.68
N ALA A 88 -12.70 -14.84 8.84
CA ALA A 88 -12.48 -13.73 9.76
C ALA A 88 -11.03 -13.69 10.26
N VAL A 89 -10.47 -14.83 10.63
CA VAL A 89 -9.06 -14.96 11.00
C VAL A 89 -8.16 -14.60 9.82
N GLY A 90 -8.45 -15.09 8.62
CA GLY A 90 -7.69 -14.77 7.42
C GLY A 90 -7.66 -13.27 7.12
N VAL A 91 -8.81 -12.60 7.17
CA VAL A 91 -8.92 -11.14 7.01
C VAL A 91 -8.13 -10.40 8.09
N LEU A 92 -8.23 -10.83 9.35
CA LEU A 92 -7.47 -10.25 10.45
C LEU A 92 -5.96 -10.36 10.22
N LEU A 93 -5.47 -11.52 9.77
CA LEU A 93 -4.06 -11.73 9.45
C LEU A 93 -3.59 -10.82 8.30
N VAL A 94 -4.40 -10.65 7.25
CA VAL A 94 -4.11 -9.71 6.16
C VAL A 94 -4.07 -8.27 6.67
N ILE A 95 -4.99 -7.87 7.55
CA ILE A 95 -4.99 -6.53 8.15
C ILE A 95 -3.74 -6.32 9.02
N ILE A 96 -3.35 -7.31 9.83
CA ILE A 96 -2.13 -7.26 10.65
C ILE A 96 -0.90 -7.08 9.77
N GLU A 97 -0.81 -7.78 8.63
CA GLU A 97 0.29 -7.63 7.68
C GLU A 97 0.40 -6.19 7.16
N LEU A 98 -0.68 -5.42 7.04
CA LEU A 98 -0.58 -4.01 6.63
C LEU A 98 0.22 -3.14 7.62
N PHE A 99 0.43 -3.61 8.85
CA PHE A 99 1.24 -2.94 9.88
C PHE A 99 2.62 -3.57 10.09
N VAL A 100 2.87 -4.77 9.56
CA VAL A 100 4.11 -5.52 9.73
C VAL A 100 4.88 -5.57 8.42
N VAL A 101 6.20 -5.39 8.45
CA VAL A 101 7.04 -5.54 7.26
C VAL A 101 7.48 -7.00 7.15
N GLY A 102 6.88 -7.80 6.26
CA GLY A 102 7.36 -9.18 6.06
C GLY A 102 6.66 -10.05 5.01
N ALA A 103 5.49 -9.68 4.51
CA ALA A 103 4.58 -10.43 3.62
C ALA A 103 4.12 -11.83 4.11
N ILE A 104 4.78 -12.43 5.09
CA ILE A 104 4.54 -13.81 5.54
C ILE A 104 3.16 -13.98 6.16
N ILE A 105 2.75 -13.07 7.06
CA ILE A 105 1.47 -13.16 7.77
C ILE A 105 0.33 -12.95 6.78
N GLY A 106 0.51 -12.02 5.83
CA GLY A 106 -0.46 -11.76 4.77
C GLY A 106 -0.67 -12.94 3.83
N ILE A 107 0.39 -13.66 3.45
CA ILE A 107 0.28 -14.87 2.61
C ILE A 107 -0.52 -15.96 3.32
N ILE A 108 -0.25 -16.18 4.62
CA ILE A 108 -1.02 -17.14 5.43
C ILE A 108 -2.49 -16.69 5.54
N GLY A 109 -2.73 -15.40 5.78
CA GLY A 109 -4.08 -14.83 5.82
C GLY A 109 -4.84 -15.02 4.50
N MET A 110 -4.18 -14.78 3.37
CA MET A 110 -4.76 -15.00 2.04
C MET A 110 -5.10 -16.48 1.80
N ALA A 111 -4.23 -17.41 2.24
CA ALA A 111 -4.50 -18.84 2.16
C ALA A 111 -5.75 -19.24 2.97
N PHE A 112 -5.94 -18.65 4.16
CA PHE A 112 -7.13 -18.88 4.98
C PHE A 112 -8.40 -18.32 4.34
N ILE A 113 -8.32 -17.14 3.71
CA ILE A 113 -9.44 -16.56 2.95
C ILE A 113 -9.83 -17.48 1.79
N ILE A 114 -8.84 -17.94 1.01
CA ILE A 114 -9.08 -18.85 -0.12
C ILE A 114 -9.71 -20.16 0.35
N PHE A 115 -9.14 -20.78 1.39
CA PHE A 115 -9.65 -22.05 1.92
C PHE A 115 -11.07 -21.90 2.48
N SER A 116 -11.35 -20.77 3.14
CA SER A 116 -12.68 -20.45 3.64
C SER A 116 -13.72 -20.38 2.51
N ILE A 117 -13.41 -19.65 1.43
CA ILE A 117 -14.33 -19.52 0.28
C ILE A 117 -14.54 -20.88 -0.40
N ILE A 118 -13.48 -21.68 -0.55
CA ILE A 118 -13.57 -23.03 -1.15
C ILE A 118 -14.49 -23.94 -0.33
N THR A 119 -14.46 -23.82 1.00
CA THR A 119 -15.22 -24.66 1.94
C THR A 119 -16.54 -24.04 2.39
N LEU A 120 -16.98 -22.95 1.75
CA LEU A 120 -18.18 -22.22 2.14
C LEU A 120 -19.47 -22.91 1.67
N GLY A 121 -19.44 -23.62 0.55
CA GLY A 121 -20.58 -24.38 0.02
C GLY A 121 -20.25 -25.86 -0.20
N ASP A 122 -21.29 -26.64 -0.51
CA ASP A 122 -21.19 -28.10 -0.59
C ASP A 122 -20.45 -28.61 -1.84
N ASP A 123 -20.54 -27.89 -2.96
CA ASP A 123 -19.84 -28.25 -4.19
C ASP A 123 -18.41 -27.68 -4.21
N LEU A 124 -17.48 -28.45 -3.64
CA LEU A 124 -16.06 -28.11 -3.58
C LEU A 124 -15.43 -27.89 -4.96
N ILE A 125 -15.80 -28.68 -5.97
CA ILE A 125 -15.20 -28.60 -7.31
C ILE A 125 -15.59 -27.26 -7.94
N PHE A 126 -16.86 -26.91 -7.82
CA PHE A 126 -17.39 -25.65 -8.30
C PHE A 126 -16.76 -24.44 -7.57
N MET A 127 -16.62 -24.48 -6.24
CA MET A 127 -15.98 -23.39 -5.49
C MET A 127 -14.50 -23.22 -5.84
N ILE A 128 -13.76 -24.33 -6.00
CA ILE A 128 -12.37 -24.29 -6.46
C ILE A 128 -12.29 -23.64 -7.83
N ALA A 129 -13.16 -24.03 -8.78
CA ALA A 129 -13.18 -23.45 -10.11
C ALA A 129 -13.43 -21.93 -10.09
N ASN A 130 -14.35 -21.45 -9.25
CA ASN A 130 -14.61 -20.02 -9.08
C ASN A 130 -13.37 -19.27 -8.60
N VAL A 131 -12.75 -19.76 -7.53
CA VAL A 131 -11.58 -19.10 -6.95
C VAL A 131 -10.41 -19.10 -7.92
N VAL A 132 -10.15 -20.21 -8.61
CA VAL A 132 -9.09 -20.30 -9.62
C VAL A 132 -9.35 -19.30 -10.75
N PHE A 133 -10.58 -19.23 -11.26
CA PHE A 133 -10.93 -18.28 -12.32
C PHE A 133 -10.77 -16.82 -11.87
N ALA A 134 -11.26 -16.49 -10.67
CA ALA A 134 -11.12 -15.16 -10.09
C ALA A 134 -9.64 -14.79 -9.83
N LEU A 135 -8.81 -15.73 -9.40
CA LEU A 135 -7.37 -15.54 -9.22
C LEU A 135 -6.66 -15.27 -10.55
N ILE A 136 -7.00 -16.01 -11.62
CA ILE A 136 -6.45 -15.76 -12.97
C ILE A 136 -6.77 -14.33 -13.42
N LEU A 137 -8.02 -13.91 -13.28
CA LEU A 137 -8.43 -12.54 -13.63
C LEU A 137 -7.74 -11.49 -12.75
N SER A 138 -7.56 -11.77 -11.46
CA SER A 138 -6.85 -10.89 -10.54
C SER A 138 -5.38 -10.76 -10.91
N ILE A 139 -4.72 -11.83 -11.35
CA ILE A 139 -3.34 -11.76 -11.86
C ILE A 139 -3.27 -10.87 -13.11
N ILE A 140 -4.23 -11.01 -14.04
CA ILE A 140 -4.30 -10.16 -15.23
C ILE A 140 -4.47 -8.68 -14.84
N GLU A 141 -5.40 -8.39 -13.93
CA GLU A 141 -5.60 -7.04 -13.40
C GLU A 141 -4.33 -6.50 -12.71
N TRP A 142 -3.68 -7.32 -11.88
CA TRP A 142 -2.44 -6.95 -11.20
C TRP A 142 -1.35 -6.56 -12.20
N VAL A 143 -1.16 -7.37 -13.25
CA VAL A 143 -0.21 -7.06 -14.33
C VAL A 143 -0.55 -5.73 -15.02
N ILE A 144 -1.83 -5.48 -15.29
CA ILE A 144 -2.29 -4.21 -15.88
C ILE A 144 -1.98 -3.02 -14.95
N LEU A 145 -2.32 -3.12 -13.67
CA LEU A 145 -2.12 -2.04 -12.69
C LEU A 145 -0.63 -1.71 -12.48
N VAL A 146 0.22 -2.73 -12.39
CA VAL A 146 1.65 -2.55 -12.15
C VAL A 146 2.40 -2.15 -13.42
N LYS A 147 2.19 -2.86 -14.53
CA LYS A 147 3.00 -2.69 -15.74
C LYS A 147 2.53 -1.53 -16.62
N ILE A 148 1.22 -1.31 -16.72
CA ILE A 148 0.65 -0.26 -17.58
C ILE A 148 0.49 1.04 -16.79
N PHE A 149 -0.16 0.97 -15.62
CA PHE A 149 -0.45 2.18 -14.83
C PHE A 149 0.65 2.58 -13.85
N LYS A 150 1.72 1.79 -13.71
CA LYS A 150 2.85 2.03 -12.78
C LYS A 150 2.40 2.35 -11.35
N ARG A 151 1.25 1.82 -10.92
CA ARG A 151 0.73 2.06 -9.57
C ARG A 151 1.60 1.37 -8.55
N LYS A 152 1.94 2.09 -7.47
CA LYS A 152 2.62 1.54 -6.30
C LYS A 152 1.61 1.41 -5.16
N ILE A 153 1.79 0.40 -4.32
CA ILE A 153 0.94 0.22 -3.13
C ILE A 153 1.28 1.34 -2.13
N PRO A 154 0.33 2.24 -1.82
CA PRO A 154 0.60 3.46 -1.07
C PRO A 154 0.98 3.24 0.40
N PHE A 155 0.63 2.08 0.95
CA PHE A 155 0.93 1.71 2.33
C PHE A 155 2.42 1.38 2.54
N LEU A 156 3.12 0.91 1.49
CA LEU A 156 4.57 0.65 1.53
C LEU A 156 5.39 1.94 1.40
N ASP A 157 4.84 2.97 0.76
CA ASP A 157 5.49 4.26 0.56
C ASP A 157 5.49 5.14 1.83
N LYS A 158 4.70 4.81 2.86
CA LYS A 158 4.67 5.52 4.15
C LYS A 158 5.61 4.93 5.21
N VAL A 159 6.08 3.69 5.02
CA VAL A 159 6.96 3.00 5.98
C VAL A 159 8.44 3.21 5.63
N VAL A 160 8.74 3.40 4.34
CA VAL A 160 10.03 3.95 3.94
C VAL A 160 9.89 5.46 3.96
N LEU A 161 10.49 6.11 4.95
CA LEU A 161 10.79 7.53 4.89
C LEU A 161 11.61 7.78 3.61
N LYS A 162 10.93 8.10 2.50
CA LYS A 162 11.52 8.46 1.21
C LYS A 162 12.12 9.87 1.24
N ASP A 163 12.61 10.32 2.40
CA ASP A 163 13.43 11.53 2.49
C ASP A 163 14.89 11.29 2.07
N SER A 164 15.27 10.06 1.66
CA SER A 164 16.65 9.78 1.24
C SER A 164 16.81 9.30 -0.21
N THR A 165 15.78 9.36 -1.06
CA THR A 165 15.94 8.91 -2.47
C THR A 165 15.09 9.71 -3.45
N ASN A 166 15.24 11.03 -3.38
CA ASN A 166 15.24 11.86 -4.57
C ASN A 166 16.59 12.56 -4.67
N ALA A 167 17.66 11.77 -4.85
CA ALA A 167 19.00 12.29 -5.19
C ALA A 167 19.11 12.70 -6.68
N GLU A 168 17.99 12.73 -7.40
CA GLU A 168 17.89 13.14 -8.82
C GLU A 168 17.10 14.43 -9.03
N ALA A 169 16.57 15.02 -7.95
CA ALA A 169 16.11 16.40 -7.94
C ALA A 169 16.73 17.08 -6.73
N GLY A 170 17.87 17.75 -6.95
CA GLY A 170 18.63 18.48 -5.94
C GLY A 170 17.72 19.20 -4.96
N TYR A 171 17.66 18.66 -3.75
CA TYR A 171 16.97 19.27 -2.63
C TYR A 171 17.79 20.49 -2.20
N THR A 172 17.60 21.60 -2.92
CA THR A 172 18.10 22.91 -2.55
C THR A 172 17.21 23.47 -1.45
N SER A 173 17.43 22.99 -0.22
CA SER A 173 17.10 23.79 0.97
C SER A 173 18.22 24.79 1.28
N HIS A 174 19.08 25.10 0.31
CA HIS A 174 20.15 26.08 0.44
C HIS A 174 19.99 27.13 -0.63
N GLU A 175 20.13 28.39 -0.20
CA GLU A 175 20.17 29.57 -1.07
C GLU A 175 21.05 29.28 -2.29
N ASP A 176 20.53 29.56 -3.48
CA ASP A 176 21.26 29.36 -4.73
C ASP A 176 22.49 30.30 -4.77
N ARG A 177 23.63 29.76 -4.33
CA ARG A 177 24.92 30.46 -4.20
C ARG A 177 25.74 30.41 -5.49
N SER A 178 25.14 30.00 -6.61
CA SER A 178 25.79 29.95 -7.93
C SER A 178 26.38 31.29 -8.36
N HIS A 179 25.83 32.40 -7.86
CA HIS A 179 26.32 33.76 -8.11
C HIS A 179 27.70 34.05 -7.48
N LEU A 180 28.20 33.22 -6.58
CA LEU A 180 29.51 33.38 -5.93
C LEU A 180 30.68 32.89 -6.81
N VAL A 181 30.40 32.11 -7.86
CA VAL A 181 31.44 31.58 -8.76
C VAL A 181 32.18 32.72 -9.46
N GLY A 182 33.51 32.67 -9.43
CA GLY A 182 34.38 33.71 -9.99
C GLY A 182 34.64 34.90 -9.07
N GLN A 183 34.01 34.97 -7.89
CA GLN A 183 34.26 36.03 -6.92
C GLN A 183 35.48 35.73 -6.03
N THR A 184 36.05 36.78 -5.45
CA THR A 184 37.20 36.70 -4.54
C THR A 184 36.74 36.78 -3.10
N ALA A 185 37.24 35.87 -2.27
CA ALA A 185 37.00 35.81 -0.84
C ALA A 185 38.32 35.77 -0.06
N THR A 186 38.27 35.85 1.27
CA THR A 186 39.45 35.71 2.13
C THR A 186 39.29 34.55 3.09
N THR A 187 40.30 33.71 3.28
CA THR A 187 40.23 32.60 4.23
C THR A 187 40.11 33.10 5.68
N ALA A 188 39.06 32.70 6.38
CA ALA A 188 38.85 33.00 7.80
C ALA A 188 39.54 31.97 8.71
N THR A 189 39.76 30.75 8.22
CA THR A 189 40.57 29.71 8.85
C THR A 189 41.54 29.12 7.83
N ASP A 190 42.52 28.35 8.31
CA ASP A 190 43.31 27.47 7.45
C ASP A 190 42.38 26.48 6.71
N LEU A 191 42.66 26.20 5.43
CA LEU A 191 41.92 25.24 4.60
C LEU A 191 42.75 23.97 4.40
N ARG A 192 42.39 22.87 5.08
CA ARG A 192 43.10 21.55 5.03
C ARG A 192 42.16 20.33 4.94
N PRO A 193 41.63 19.98 3.76
CA PRO A 193 41.32 20.89 2.67
C PRO A 193 40.09 21.75 3.00
N ALA A 194 39.32 21.40 4.03
CA ALA A 194 38.15 22.17 4.48
C ALA A 194 38.51 23.27 5.47
N GLY A 195 37.71 24.34 5.48
CA GLY A 195 37.72 25.41 6.46
C GLY A 195 36.71 26.48 6.06
N ILE A 196 36.91 27.72 6.51
CA ILE A 196 35.92 28.79 6.35
C ILE A 196 36.53 29.94 5.56
N ILE A 197 35.80 30.44 4.58
CA ILE A 197 36.08 31.71 3.88
C ILE A 197 35.13 32.81 4.35
N SER A 198 35.58 34.04 4.20
CA SER A 198 34.81 35.25 4.46
C SER A 198 34.58 35.98 3.15
N PHE A 199 33.32 36.18 2.79
CA PHE A 199 32.89 36.88 1.58
C PHE A 199 31.74 37.83 1.96
N ASN A 200 31.84 39.13 1.66
CA ASN A 200 30.85 40.16 2.04
C ASN A 200 30.42 40.11 3.52
N ASN A 201 31.37 39.86 4.43
CA ASN A 201 31.14 39.71 5.87
C ASN A 201 30.31 38.47 6.29
N GLU A 202 30.05 37.55 5.37
CA GLU A 202 29.45 36.24 5.62
C GLU A 202 30.55 35.15 5.72
N ARG A 203 30.36 34.20 6.64
CA ARG A 203 31.24 33.04 6.80
C ARG A 203 30.66 31.86 6.04
N ILE A 204 31.43 31.32 5.10
CA ILE A 204 31.00 30.25 4.21
C ILE A 204 31.97 29.08 4.32
N ASP A 205 31.45 27.86 4.38
CA ASP A 205 32.26 26.64 4.38
C ASP A 205 32.84 26.43 2.99
N ALA A 206 34.16 26.28 2.95
CA ALA A 206 34.91 26.13 1.71
C ALA A 206 35.90 24.97 1.79
N VAL A 207 36.16 24.38 0.64
CA VAL A 207 37.16 23.33 0.48
C VAL A 207 38.16 23.80 -0.57
N SER A 208 39.45 23.71 -0.25
CA SER A 208 40.50 23.99 -1.22
C SER A 208 40.48 22.96 -2.35
N ASP A 209 40.95 23.36 -3.52
CA ASP A 209 41.08 22.51 -4.71
C ASP A 209 42.19 21.44 -4.62
N GLY A 210 42.69 21.16 -3.41
CA GLY A 210 43.76 20.21 -3.13
C GLY A 210 44.98 20.85 -2.45
N SER A 211 45.09 22.17 -2.49
CA SER A 211 46.21 22.91 -1.88
C SER A 211 45.95 23.24 -0.41
N PHE A 212 47.00 23.26 0.41
CA PHE A 212 46.90 23.82 1.75
C PHE A 212 46.94 25.35 1.70
N ILE A 213 45.88 26.02 2.17
CA ILE A 213 45.79 27.47 2.17
C ILE A 213 45.75 27.99 3.61
N LEU A 214 46.63 28.92 3.96
CA LEU A 214 46.67 29.55 5.28
C LEU A 214 45.51 30.53 5.48
N ARG A 215 45.19 30.83 6.73
CA ARG A 215 44.27 31.91 7.12
C ARG A 215 44.72 33.28 6.57
N ASN A 216 43.75 34.15 6.27
CA ASN A 216 43.91 35.51 5.75
C ASN A 216 44.56 35.58 4.36
N LYS A 217 44.35 34.56 3.53
CA LYS A 217 44.78 34.52 2.13
C LYS A 217 43.62 34.81 1.19
N PRO A 218 43.86 35.57 0.09
CA PRO A 218 42.85 35.78 -0.94
C PRO A 218 42.66 34.49 -1.76
N VAL A 219 41.41 34.13 -2.00
CA VAL A 219 41.03 32.93 -2.75
C VAL A 219 39.95 33.25 -3.77
N THR A 220 39.99 32.58 -4.92
CA THR A 220 38.92 32.65 -5.94
C THR A 220 38.01 31.45 -5.79
N ILE A 221 36.70 31.69 -5.88
CA ILE A 221 35.68 30.65 -5.89
C ILE A 221 35.60 30.04 -7.28
N LEU A 222 35.95 28.75 -7.38
CA LEU A 222 35.95 27.99 -8.64
C LEU A 222 34.57 27.39 -8.94
N GLU A 223 33.92 26.83 -7.93
CA GLU A 223 32.68 26.07 -8.08
C GLU A 223 31.87 26.09 -6.78
N VAL A 224 30.54 25.99 -6.92
CA VAL A 224 29.60 25.86 -5.80
C VAL A 224 28.79 24.58 -6.01
N GLU A 225 29.06 23.56 -5.20
CA GLU A 225 28.33 22.29 -5.17
C GLU A 225 27.37 22.30 -3.97
N GLY A 226 26.17 22.86 -4.17
CA GLY A 226 25.16 22.98 -3.11
C GLY A 226 25.65 23.86 -1.96
N THR A 227 26.06 23.24 -0.85
CA THR A 227 26.51 23.91 0.38
C THR A 227 28.03 24.09 0.44
N ARG A 228 28.75 23.38 -0.44
CA ARG A 228 30.20 23.31 -0.47
C ARG A 228 30.74 24.25 -1.54
N VAL A 229 31.62 25.17 -1.15
CA VAL A 229 32.30 26.08 -2.08
C VAL A 229 33.74 25.61 -2.32
N VAL A 230 34.12 25.40 -3.57
CA VAL A 230 35.49 25.02 -3.94
C VAL A 230 36.31 26.27 -4.24
N VAL A 231 37.47 26.42 -3.61
CA VAL A 231 38.30 27.63 -3.72
C VAL A 231 39.76 27.30 -4.03
N ARG A 232 40.44 28.24 -4.70
CA ARG A 232 41.88 28.19 -4.98
C ARG A 232 42.54 29.48 -4.52
N GLU A 233 43.74 29.39 -3.95
CA GLU A 233 44.54 30.56 -3.59
C GLU A 233 44.90 31.37 -4.83
N ILE A 234 44.75 32.69 -4.74
CA ILE A 234 45.23 33.59 -5.78
C ILE A 234 46.73 33.77 -5.56
N GLU A 235 47.55 33.10 -6.37
CA GLU A 235 48.99 33.33 -6.40
C GLU A 235 49.24 34.79 -6.82
N SER A 236 49.92 35.55 -5.95
CA SER A 236 50.43 36.90 -6.25
C SER A 236 51.89 36.83 -6.63
#